data_AF-A0A936X2T0-F1
#
_entry.id   AF-A0A936X2T0-F1
#
_cell.length_a   1.000
_cell.length_b   1.000
_cell.length_c   1.000
_cell.angle_alpha   90.00
_cell.angle_beta   90.00
_cell.angle_gamma   90.00
#
_symmetry.space_group_name_H-M   'P 1'
#
loop_
_entity.id
_entity.type
_entity.pdbx_description
1 polymer ?
#
loop_
_entity_poly.entity_id
_entity_poly.type
_entity_poly.pdbx_seq_one_letter_code
_entity_poly.pdbx_strand_id
1 'polypeptide(L)'
;MISAEEKRFVRSWQDQRNGGWASYFIMYSLIGTLVVSLFTFVVMFFFMQIYISVPILVIVPICSYIFSCILAIYYWKKNEKRLKAIIKREVAEGHQMDAANN
;
A
#
# COMPACT_ATOMS: atom_id res chain seq x y z
N MET A 1 18.67 16.54 -5.81
CA MET A 1 19.50 15.72 -4.91
C MET A 1 18.57 14.98 -3.96
N ILE A 2 18.62 13.65 -3.94
CA ILE A 2 17.68 12.82 -3.19
C ILE A 2 17.75 13.05 -1.68
N SER A 3 16.60 13.30 -1.04
CA SER A 3 16.53 13.44 0.41
C SER A 3 16.71 12.10 1.15
N ALA A 4 17.10 12.16 2.42
CA ALA A 4 17.23 10.95 3.26
C ALA A 4 15.90 10.20 3.45
N GLU A 5 14.76 10.92 3.43
CA GLU A 5 13.44 10.29 3.47
C GLU A 5 13.12 9.58 2.15
N GLU A 6 13.37 10.22 1.01
CA GLU A 6 13.14 9.61 -0.30
C GLU A 6 14.02 8.39 -0.52
N LYS A 7 15.28 8.41 -0.07
CA LYS A 7 16.17 7.25 -0.14
C LYS A 7 15.62 6.07 0.68
N ARG A 8 15.08 6.33 1.87
CA ARG A 8 14.40 5.31 2.69
C ARG A 8 13.15 4.77 1.99
N PHE A 9 12.34 5.66 1.42
CA PHE A 9 11.17 5.27 0.65
C PHE A 9 11.56 4.38 -0.54
N VAL A 10 12.50 4.79 -1.38
CA VAL A 10 12.92 4.05 -2.59
C VAL A 10 13.40 2.65 -2.21
N ARG A 11 14.24 2.52 -1.18
CA ARG A 11 14.72 1.22 -0.72
C ARG A 11 13.57 0.33 -0.24
N SER A 12 12.74 0.85 0.67
CA SER A 12 11.61 0.09 1.22
C SER A 12 10.61 -0.34 0.14
N TRP A 13 10.36 0.54 -0.84
CA TRP A 13 9.45 0.26 -1.94
C TRP A 13 10.05 -0.75 -2.93
N GLN A 14 11.34 -0.66 -3.23
CA GLN A 14 12.04 -1.67 -4.05
C GLN A 14 11.98 -3.06 -3.41
N ASP A 15 12.23 -3.15 -2.10
CA ASP A 15 12.15 -4.41 -1.37
C ASP A 15 10.73 -5.01 -1.45
N GLN A 16 9.69 -4.19 -1.27
CA GLN A 16 8.29 -4.61 -1.41
C GLN A 16 7.91 -5.01 -2.85
N ARG A 17 8.50 -4.34 -3.84
CA ARG A 17 8.20 -4.58 -5.26
C ARG A 17 8.96 -5.75 -5.86
N ASN A 18 10.06 -6.19 -5.25
CA ASN A 18 10.89 -7.29 -5.76
C ASN A 18 10.10 -8.60 -5.95
N GLY A 19 9.07 -8.86 -5.14
CA GLY A 19 8.15 -10.00 -5.32
C GLY A 19 7.15 -9.84 -6.47
N GLY A 20 7.12 -8.68 -7.14
CA GLY A 20 6.16 -8.35 -8.18
C GLY A 20 4.80 -7.93 -7.66
N TRP A 21 3.94 -7.47 -8.58
CA TRP A 21 2.60 -6.98 -8.26
C TRP A 21 1.71 -8.04 -7.63
N ALA A 22 1.76 -9.28 -8.13
CA ALA A 22 0.90 -10.36 -7.64
C ALA A 22 1.24 -10.75 -6.19
N SER A 23 2.53 -10.89 -5.85
CA SER A 23 2.96 -11.22 -4.50
C SER A 23 2.56 -10.12 -3.50
N TYR A 24 2.79 -8.85 -3.86
CA TYR A 24 2.33 -7.71 -3.07
C TYR A 24 0.80 -7.75 -2.90
N PHE A 25 0.06 -7.88 -3.99
CA PHE A 25 -1.39 -7.85 -3.96
C PHE A 25 -1.97 -8.93 -3.05
N ILE A 26 -1.50 -10.19 -3.19
CA ILE A 26 -1.97 -11.31 -2.36
C ILE A 26 -1.62 -11.06 -0.89
N MET A 27 -0.37 -10.69 -0.59
CA MET A 27 0.09 -10.49 0.78
C MET A 27 -0.73 -9.40 1.50
N TYR A 28 -0.87 -8.23 0.86
CA TYR A 28 -1.56 -7.10 1.48
C TYR A 28 -3.08 -7.23 1.47
N SER A 29 -3.67 -7.91 0.49
CA SER A 29 -5.12 -8.18 0.51
C SER A 29 -5.48 -9.20 1.60
N LEU A 30 -4.72 -10.29 1.75
CA LEU A 30 -5.00 -11.31 2.77
C LEU A 30 -4.78 -10.79 4.19
N ILE A 31 -3.61 -10.19 4.45
CA ILE A 31 -3.30 -9.62 5.77
C ILE A 31 -4.26 -8.46 6.07
N GLY A 32 -4.51 -7.59 5.08
CA GLY A 32 -5.46 -6.50 5.22
C GLY A 32 -6.86 -6.99 5.59
N THR A 33 -7.32 -8.08 4.98
CA THR A 33 -8.63 -8.67 5.29
C THR A 33 -8.72 -9.09 6.74
N LEU A 34 -7.69 -9.77 7.24
CA LEU A 34 -7.65 -10.23 8.63
C LEU A 34 -7.65 -9.04 9.59
N VAL A 35 -6.81 -8.03 9.34
CA VAL A 35 -6.72 -6.83 10.20
C VAL A 35 -8.03 -6.03 10.18
N VAL A 36 -8.58 -5.77 9.00
CA VAL A 36 -9.81 -4.97 8.83
C VAL A 36 -11.02 -5.71 9.40
N SER A 37 -11.15 -7.01 9.16
CA SER A 37 -12.26 -7.79 9.71
C SER A 37 -12.20 -7.86 11.23
N LEU A 38 -11.03 -8.15 11.81
CA LEU A 38 -10.84 -8.17 13.26
C LEU A 38 -11.17 -6.81 13.88
N PHE A 39 -10.64 -5.72 13.30
CA PHE A 39 -10.93 -4.38 13.78
C PHE A 39 -12.43 -4.06 13.69
N THR A 40 -13.08 -4.44 12.58
CA THR A 40 -14.52 -4.25 12.39
C THR A 40 -15.32 -5.00 13.46
N PHE A 41 -14.99 -6.27 13.74
CA PHE A 41 -15.66 -7.03 14.79
C PHE A 41 -15.47 -6.40 16.18
N VAL A 42 -14.26 -5.95 16.50
CA VAL A 42 -13.98 -5.23 17.76
C VAL A 42 -14.86 -3.96 17.85
N VAL A 43 -14.94 -3.17 16.78
CA VAL A 43 -15.77 -1.97 16.76
C VAL A 43 -17.25 -2.31 16.95
N MET A 44 -17.76 -3.29 16.20
CA MET A 44 -19.17 -3.71 16.28
C MET A 44 -19.53 -4.23 17.67
N PHE A 45 -18.66 -5.02 18.30
CA PHE A 45 -18.91 -5.61 19.60
C PHE A 45 -18.81 -4.58 20.73
N PHE A 46 -17.72 -3.83 20.80
CA PHE A 46 -17.46 -2.93 21.94
C PHE A 46 -18.21 -1.60 21.86
N PHE A 47 -18.40 -1.05 20.67
CA PHE A 47 -18.95 0.30 20.51
C PHE A 47 -20.40 0.31 20.05
N MET A 48 -20.81 -0.69 19.26
CA MET A 48 -22.17 -0.76 18.70
C MET A 48 -23.05 -1.81 19.40
N GLN A 49 -22.48 -2.66 20.26
CA GLN A 49 -23.18 -3.75 20.95
C GLN A 49 -23.98 -4.66 19.99
N ILE A 50 -23.50 -4.81 18.75
CA ILE A 50 -24.16 -5.62 17.73
C ILE A 50 -23.92 -7.09 18.04
N TYR A 51 -24.99 -7.87 18.13
CA TYR A 51 -24.90 -9.32 18.27
C TYR A 51 -24.32 -9.95 16.99
N ILE A 52 -23.24 -10.71 17.14
CA ILE A 52 -22.55 -11.35 16.01
C ILE A 52 -23.34 -12.61 15.60
N SER A 53 -24.16 -12.46 14.55
CA SER A 53 -24.88 -13.56 13.93
C SER A 53 -24.07 -14.21 12.79
N VAL A 54 -24.47 -15.41 12.36
CA VAL A 54 -23.82 -16.14 11.26
C VAL A 54 -23.72 -15.30 9.97
N PRO A 55 -24.75 -14.55 9.54
CA PRO A 55 -24.61 -13.66 8.38
C PRO A 55 -23.51 -12.62 8.53
N ILE A 56 -23.35 -12.01 9.71
CA ILE A 56 -22.33 -10.99 9.98
C ILE A 56 -20.93 -11.61 9.91
N LEU A 57 -20.75 -12.83 10.43
CA LEU A 57 -19.48 -13.57 10.35
C LEU A 57 -19.00 -13.83 8.91
N VAL A 58 -19.92 -13.87 7.94
CA VAL A 58 -19.59 -14.06 6.52
C VAL A 58 -19.44 -12.73 5.79
N ILE A 59 -20.37 -11.79 6.01
CA ILE A 59 -20.39 -10.50 5.32
C ILE A 59 -19.16 -9.66 5.68
N VAL A 60 -18.78 -9.59 6.96
CA VAL A 60 -17.67 -8.74 7.41
C VAL A 60 -16.34 -9.13 6.75
N PRO A 61 -15.91 -10.40 6.73
CA PRO A 61 -14.70 -10.80 6.00
C PRO A 61 -14.77 -10.54 4.50
N ILE A 62 -15.91 -10.76 3.84
CA ILE A 62 -16.07 -10.49 2.40
C ILE A 62 -15.89 -9.00 2.10
N CYS A 63 -16.59 -8.13 2.85
CA CYS A 63 -16.43 -6.69 2.72
C CYS A 63 -15.00 -6.23 3.03
N SER A 64 -14.38 -6.82 4.05
CA SER A 64 -13.00 -6.55 4.43
C SER A 64 -12.01 -6.94 3.34
N TYR A 65 -12.26 -8.05 2.63
CA TYR A 65 -11.43 -8.50 1.52
C TYR A 65 -11.53 -7.57 0.31
N ILE A 66 -12.74 -7.18 -0.07
CA ILE A 66 -12.95 -6.23 -1.16
C ILE A 66 -12.26 -4.90 -0.84
N PHE A 67 -12.45 -4.39 0.39
CA PHE A 67 -11.81 -3.16 0.84
C PHE A 67 -10.28 -3.27 0.83
N SER A 68 -9.72 -4.39 1.31
CA SER A 68 -8.27 -4.62 1.32
C SER A 68 -7.68 -4.74 -0.09
N CYS A 69 -8.40 -5.36 -1.03
CA CYS A 69 -8.02 -5.38 -2.44
C CYS A 69 -7.93 -3.96 -3.02
N ILE A 70 -8.93 -3.12 -2.74
CA ILE A 70 -8.95 -1.72 -3.19
C ILE A 70 -7.77 -0.95 -2.62
N LEU A 71 -7.49 -1.10 -1.32
CA LEU A 71 -6.34 -0.46 -0.67
C LEU A 71 -5.01 -0.93 -1.27
N ALA A 72 -4.84 -2.23 -1.50
CA ALA A 72 -3.62 -2.77 -2.09
C ALA A 72 -3.36 -2.18 -3.49
N ILE A 73 -4.40 -2.09 -4.34
CA ILE A 73 -4.31 -1.47 -5.67
C ILE A 73 -3.99 0.02 -5.56
N TYR A 74 -4.68 0.74 -4.67
CA TYR A 74 -4.48 2.17 -4.47
C TYR A 74 -3.05 2.48 -4.02
N TYR A 75 -2.57 1.80 -2.98
CA TYR A 75 -1.22 2.03 -2.43
C TYR A 75 -0.13 1.64 -3.43
N TRP A 76 -0.31 0.54 -4.17
CA TRP A 76 0.61 0.20 -5.25
C TRP A 76 0.73 1.34 -6.27
N LYS A 77 -0.40 1.84 -6.80
CA LYS A 77 -0.41 2.93 -7.77
C LYS A 77 0.19 4.22 -7.20
N LYS A 78 -0.14 4.56 -5.95
CA LYS A 78 0.38 5.75 -5.26
C LYS A 78 1.89 5.68 -5.10
N ASN A 79 2.42 4.54 -4.66
CA ASN A 79 3.85 4.35 -4.43
C ASN A 79 4.63 4.29 -5.76
N GLU A 80 4.10 3.64 -6.80
CA GLU A 80 4.67 3.68 -8.14
C GLU A 80 4.72 5.11 -8.71
N LYS A 81 3.66 5.90 -8.50
CA LYS A 81 3.65 7.31 -8.91
C LYS A 81 4.71 8.12 -8.17
N ARG A 82 4.87 7.91 -6.85
CA ARG A 82 5.92 8.55 -6.03
C ARG A 82 7.32 8.17 -6.52
N LEU A 83 7.56 6.89 -6.80
CA LEU A 83 8.84 6.41 -7.33
C LEU A 83 9.17 7.06 -8.68
N LYS A 84 8.22 7.05 -9.62
CA LYS A 84 8.41 7.66 -10.94
C LYS A 84 8.70 9.16 -10.86
N ALA A 85 8.06 9.87 -9.94
CA ALA A 85 8.32 11.29 -9.71
C ALA A 85 9.76 11.54 -9.22
N ILE A 86 10.25 10.73 -8.27
CA ILE A 86 11.63 10.82 -7.77
C ILE A 86 12.63 10.55 -8.90
N ILE A 87 12.45 9.44 -9.64
CA ILE A 87 13.36 9.08 -10.74
C ILE A 87 13.40 10.17 -11.82
N LYS A 88 12.24 10.69 -12.24
CA LYS A 88 12.17 11.74 -13.26
C LYS A 88 12.93 13.00 -12.84
N ARG A 89 12.84 13.37 -11.55
CA ARG A 89 13.57 14.52 -11.01
C ARG A 89 15.08 14.28 -11.03
N GLU A 90 15.55 13.15 -10.50
CA GLU A 90 17.00 12.87 -10.43
C GLU A 90 17.62 12.74 -11.84
N VAL A 91 16.92 12.15 -12.81
CA VAL A 91 17.40 12.08 -14.21
C VAL A 91 17.49 13.47 -14.84
N ALA A 92 16.50 14.33 -14.61
CA ALA A 92 16.51 15.70 -15.14
C ALA A 92 17.65 16.54 -14.56
N GLU A 93 17.93 16.39 -13.26
CA GLU A 93 19.07 17.05 -12.61
C GLU A 93 20.41 16.54 -13.16
N GLY A 94 20.55 15.23 -13.36
CA GLY A 94 21.76 14.64 -13.96
C GLY A 94 22.09 15.22 -15.34
N HIS A 95 21.09 15.32 -16.23
CA HIS A 95 21.29 15.92 -17.54
C HIS A 95 21.69 17.40 -17.51
N GLN A 96 21.21 18.17 -16.53
CA GLN A 96 21.61 19.58 -16.37
C GLN A 96 23.06 19.70 -15.89
N MET A 97 23.51 18.82 -15.00
CA MET A 97 24.90 18.80 -14.54
C MET A 97 25.86 18.39 -15.66
N ASP A 98 25.49 17.41 -16.48
CA ASP A 98 26.28 16.99 -17.64
C ASP A 98 26.34 18.09 -18.71
N ALA A 99 25.25 18.85 -18.90
CA ALA A 99 25.21 20.00 -19.82
C ALA A 99 25.99 21.22 -19.32
N ALA A 100 26.17 21.39 -18.00
CA ALA A 100 26.94 22.48 -17.42
C ALA A 100 28.45 22.21 -17.35
N ASN A 101 28.85 20.93 -17.42
CA ASN A 101 30.26 20.50 -17.39
C ASN A 101 30.88 20.26 -18.79
N ASN A 102 30.10 20.45 -19.86
CA ASN A 102 30.55 20.44 -21.27
C ASN A 102 30.52 21.86 -21.84
#